data_AF-A0A804NFV0-F1
#
_entry.id   AF-A0A804NFV0-F1
#
_cell.length_a   1.000
_cell.length_b   1.000
_cell.length_c   1.000
_cell.angle_alpha   90.00
_cell.angle_beta   90.00
_cell.angle_gamma   90.00
#
_symmetry.space_group_name_H-M   'P 1'
#
loop_
_entity.id
_entity.type
_entity.pdbx_description
1 polymer ?
#
loop_
_entity_poly.entity_id
_entity_poly.type
_entity_poly.pdbx_seq_one_letter_code
_entity_poly.pdbx_strand_id
1 'polypeptide(L)'
;MQRLGDFRLPPFFNYPPYFTLQPVRETREKQVQLWKDLILDYCRSQKIHTISLEEDFPLFSNAKIERSLSYEAKEVFLAALVSEGRAEWMDKGHKKCLILWLRIQDWANFILNFVKDNGLEVMTIEEIRSGIDTRGTELEGIDRGVLMR
;
A
#
# COMPACT_ATOMS: atom_id res chain seq x y z
N MET A 1 7.28 -0.54 -21.91
CA MET A 1 6.89 -0.96 -20.54
C MET A 1 5.51 -0.41 -20.25
N GLN A 2 4.60 -1.22 -19.71
CA GLN A 2 3.25 -0.78 -19.34
C GLN A 2 3.34 0.22 -18.17
N ARG A 3 2.40 1.17 -18.10
CA ARG A 3 2.33 2.17 -17.03
C ARG A 3 0.90 2.34 -16.53
N LEU A 4 0.76 2.74 -15.27
CA LEU A 4 -0.47 3.25 -14.68
C LEU A 4 -0.18 4.68 -14.22
N GLY A 5 -0.62 5.67 -15.00
CA GLY A 5 -0.14 7.04 -14.86
C GLY A 5 1.38 7.11 -15.06
N ASP A 6 2.09 7.71 -14.11
CA ASP A 6 3.55 7.79 -14.11
C ASP A 6 4.24 6.55 -13.53
N PHE A 7 3.50 5.65 -12.89
CA PHE A 7 4.05 4.44 -12.30
C PHE A 7 4.39 3.40 -13.37
N ARG A 8 5.63 2.90 -13.33
CA ARG A 8 6.11 1.87 -14.27
C ARG A 8 5.79 0.48 -13.73
N LEU A 9 4.98 -0.27 -14.48
CA LEU A 9 4.65 -1.64 -14.09
C LEU A 9 5.81 -2.59 -14.39
N PRO A 10 6.08 -3.55 -13.50
CA PRO A 10 7.13 -4.53 -13.71
C PRO A 10 6.79 -5.50 -14.85
N PRO A 11 7.79 -6.13 -15.50
CA PRO A 11 7.54 -7.04 -16.63
C PRO A 11 6.60 -8.20 -16.29
N PHE A 12 6.71 -8.77 -15.08
CA PHE A 12 5.87 -9.87 -14.62
C PHE A 12 4.38 -9.52 -14.54
N PHE A 13 4.02 -8.22 -14.48
CA PHE A 13 2.62 -7.80 -14.52
C PHE A 13 1.93 -8.14 -15.85
N ASN A 14 2.69 -8.47 -16.90
CA ASN A 14 2.15 -8.94 -18.18
C ASN A 14 2.18 -10.48 -18.31
N TYR A 15 2.46 -11.21 -17.22
CA TYR A 15 2.48 -12.67 -17.22
C TYR A 15 1.13 -13.22 -16.73
N PRO A 16 0.30 -13.87 -17.57
CA PRO A 16 -1.06 -14.26 -17.18
C PRO A 16 -1.18 -15.09 -15.90
N PRO A 17 -0.29 -16.08 -15.63
CA PRO A 17 -0.34 -16.83 -14.37
C PRO A 17 -0.15 -15.98 -13.11
N TYR A 18 0.45 -14.80 -13.22
CA TYR A 18 0.62 -13.88 -12.08
C TYR A 18 -0.72 -13.44 -11.46
N PHE A 19 -1.80 -13.42 -12.26
CA PHE A 19 -3.16 -13.07 -11.82
C PHE A 19 -3.99 -14.27 -11.35
N THR A 20 -3.39 -15.46 -11.25
CA THR A 20 -4.05 -16.67 -10.76
C THR A 20 -3.28 -17.19 -9.57
N LEU A 21 -3.98 -17.45 -8.45
CA LEU A 21 -3.35 -17.93 -7.24
C LEU A 21 -2.64 -19.26 -7.51
N GLN A 22 -1.33 -19.31 -7.29
CA GLN A 22 -0.53 -20.46 -7.68
C GLN A 22 -0.79 -21.65 -6.73
N PRO A 23 -1.00 -22.87 -7.28
CA PRO A 23 -1.30 -24.05 -6.47
C PRO A 23 -0.06 -24.58 -5.74
N VAL A 24 1.11 -24.44 -6.36
CA VAL A 24 2.39 -24.87 -5.80
C VAL A 24 2.84 -23.89 -4.73
N ARG A 25 3.11 -24.38 -3.51
CA ARG A 25 3.44 -23.56 -2.34
C ARG A 25 4.62 -22.61 -2.58
N GLU A 26 5.75 -23.12 -3.07
CA GLU A 26 6.95 -22.31 -3.29
C GLU A 26 6.69 -21.19 -4.32
N THR A 27 5.99 -21.52 -5.41
CA THR A 27 5.60 -20.53 -6.44
C THR A 27 4.63 -19.50 -5.87
N ARG A 28 3.69 -19.93 -5.02
CA ARG A 28 2.74 -19.04 -4.34
C ARG A 28 3.45 -18.10 -3.38
N GLU A 29 4.43 -18.57 -2.61
CA GLU A 29 5.23 -17.71 -1.71
C GLU A 29 5.94 -16.60 -2.50
N LYS A 30 6.57 -16.94 -3.64
CA LYS A 30 7.18 -15.95 -4.55
C LYS A 30 6.15 -14.98 -5.14
N GLN A 31 4.99 -15.50 -5.58
CA GLN A 31 3.89 -14.68 -6.10
C GLN A 31 3.38 -13.70 -5.06
N VAL A 32 3.15 -14.15 -3.83
CA VAL A 32 2.69 -13.30 -2.71
C VAL A 32 3.72 -12.20 -2.44
N GLN A 33 5.01 -12.52 -2.42
CA GLN A 33 6.06 -11.52 -2.23
C GLN A 33 6.02 -10.44 -3.32
N LEU A 34 5.94 -10.84 -4.60
CA LEU A 34 5.84 -9.90 -5.72
C LEU A 34 4.59 -9.00 -5.63
N TRP A 35 3.45 -9.54 -5.21
CA TRP A 35 2.23 -8.76 -5.02
C TRP A 35 2.35 -7.77 -3.87
N LYS A 36 2.92 -8.17 -2.74
CA LYS A 36 3.16 -7.27 -1.60
C LYS A 36 4.02 -6.07 -2.03
N ASP A 37 5.16 -6.34 -2.67
CA ASP A 37 6.10 -5.29 -3.09
C ASP A 37 5.44 -4.35 -4.10
N LEU A 38 4.75 -4.90 -5.11
CA LEU A 38 4.04 -4.09 -6.11
C LEU A 38 2.92 -3.24 -5.50
N ILE A 39 2.13 -3.78 -4.58
CA ILE A 39 1.05 -3.05 -3.90
C ILE A 39 1.64 -1.89 -3.08
N LEU A 40 2.67 -2.15 -2.28
CA LEU A 40 3.29 -1.14 -1.43
C LEU A 40 3.92 -0.01 -2.26
N ASP A 41 4.67 -0.36 -3.30
CA ASP A 41 5.32 0.62 -4.18
C ASP A 41 4.31 1.48 -4.94
N TYR A 42 3.26 0.85 -5.49
CA TYR A 42 2.22 1.58 -6.19
C TYR A 42 1.46 2.50 -5.25
N CYS A 43 1.01 1.99 -4.09
CA CYS A 43 0.31 2.77 -3.09
C CYS A 43 1.12 3.96 -2.62
N ARG A 44 2.41 3.79 -2.32
CA ARG A 44 3.31 4.89 -1.97
C ARG A 44 3.41 5.92 -3.10
N SER A 45 3.63 5.47 -4.33
CA SER A 45 3.80 6.38 -5.48
C SER A 45 2.56 7.23 -5.78
N GLN A 46 1.36 6.68 -5.54
CA GLN A 46 0.09 7.33 -5.82
C GLN A 46 -0.55 7.95 -4.56
N LYS A 47 0.16 7.92 -3.42
CA LYS A 47 -0.36 8.30 -2.09
C LYS A 47 -1.70 7.63 -1.72
N ILE A 48 -1.88 6.37 -2.11
CA ILE A 48 -3.07 5.56 -1.81
C ILE A 48 -2.85 4.83 -0.48
N HIS A 49 -3.71 5.10 0.49
CA HIS A 49 -3.66 4.47 1.81
C HIS A 49 -4.72 3.41 2.02
N THR A 50 -5.68 3.24 1.11
CA THR A 50 -6.80 2.33 1.34
C THR A 50 -7.10 1.51 0.11
N ILE A 51 -7.31 0.21 0.31
CA ILE A 51 -7.73 -0.73 -0.73
C ILE A 51 -9.01 -1.42 -0.25
N SER A 52 -10.03 -1.46 -1.10
CA SER A 52 -11.24 -2.26 -0.90
C SER A 52 -11.17 -3.53 -1.72
N LEU A 53 -11.65 -4.65 -1.17
CA LEU A 53 -11.80 -5.91 -1.90
C LEU A 53 -12.97 -5.87 -2.89
N GLU A 54 -13.99 -5.04 -2.59
CA GLU A 54 -15.24 -4.92 -3.35
C GLU A 54 -15.16 -3.86 -4.47
N GLU A 55 -14.30 -2.86 -4.32
CA GLU A 55 -14.11 -1.80 -5.33
C GLU A 55 -13.00 -2.15 -6.32
N ASP A 56 -13.01 -1.48 -7.48
CA ASP A 56 -11.96 -1.62 -8.46
C ASP A 56 -10.65 -0.98 -7.97
N PHE A 57 -9.55 -1.70 -8.16
CA PHE A 57 -8.21 -1.24 -7.85
C PHE A 57 -7.29 -1.47 -9.06
N PRO A 58 -6.55 -0.45 -9.55
CA PRO A 58 -5.81 -0.54 -10.82
C PRO A 58 -4.82 -1.70 -10.94
N LEU A 59 -4.26 -2.18 -9.82
CA LEU A 59 -3.34 -3.32 -9.87
C LEU A 59 -4.04 -4.69 -9.98
N PHE A 60 -5.32 -4.80 -9.62
CA PHE A 60 -6.04 -6.08 -9.58
C PHE A 60 -6.62 -6.50 -10.92
N SER A 61 -6.49 -5.67 -11.95
CA SER A 61 -6.90 -5.97 -13.32
C SER A 61 -5.82 -5.51 -14.31
N ASN A 62 -5.56 -6.33 -15.32
CA ASN A 62 -4.72 -5.98 -16.45
C ASN A 62 -5.47 -6.27 -17.75
N ALA A 63 -6.11 -5.23 -18.28
CA ALA A 63 -6.86 -5.28 -19.53
C ALA A 63 -6.02 -5.75 -20.73
N LYS A 64 -4.70 -5.49 -20.74
CA LYS A 64 -3.82 -5.85 -21.87
C LYS A 64 -3.69 -7.36 -22.07
N ILE A 65 -3.77 -8.13 -21.00
CA ILE A 65 -3.69 -9.59 -21.04
C ILE A 65 -5.03 -10.24 -20.65
N GLU A 66 -6.08 -9.44 -20.50
CA GLU A 66 -7.44 -9.87 -20.15
C GLU A 66 -7.47 -10.73 -18.87
N ARG A 67 -6.74 -10.29 -17.83
CA ARG A 67 -6.70 -10.97 -16.54
C ARG A 67 -7.05 -10.04 -15.38
N SER A 68 -7.75 -10.59 -14.40
CA SER A 68 -8.08 -9.94 -13.14
C SER A 68 -7.92 -10.93 -12.00
N LEU A 69 -7.59 -10.44 -10.81
CA LEU A 69 -7.56 -11.25 -9.60
C LEU A 69 -8.98 -11.63 -9.17
N SER A 70 -9.14 -12.88 -8.71
CA SER A 70 -10.33 -13.29 -7.97
C SER A 70 -10.40 -12.60 -6.60
N TYR A 71 -11.59 -12.54 -6.01
CA TYR A 71 -11.77 -12.01 -4.65
C TYR A 71 -10.86 -12.72 -3.63
N GLU A 72 -10.82 -14.06 -3.71
CA GLU A 72 -9.94 -14.90 -2.87
C GLU A 72 -8.46 -14.51 -3.01
N ALA A 73 -7.97 -14.32 -4.25
CA ALA A 73 -6.58 -13.93 -4.46
C ALA A 73 -6.28 -12.54 -3.88
N LYS A 74 -7.20 -11.57 -4.06
CA LYS A 74 -7.07 -10.24 -3.45
C LYS A 74 -6.98 -10.34 -1.92
N GLU A 75 -7.88 -11.11 -1.29
CA GLU A 75 -7.90 -11.33 0.15
C GLU A 75 -6.59 -11.96 0.65
N VAL A 76 -6.09 -13.00 -0.02
CA VAL A 76 -4.82 -13.66 0.32
C VAL A 76 -3.64 -12.68 0.31
N PHE A 77 -3.54 -11.84 -0.72
CA PHE A 77 -2.42 -10.89 -0.82
C PHE A 77 -2.51 -9.76 0.21
N LEU A 78 -3.70 -9.24 0.48
CA LEU A 78 -3.90 -8.24 1.53
C LEU A 78 -3.70 -8.83 2.93
N ALA A 79 -4.19 -10.04 3.20
CA ALA A 79 -3.97 -10.74 4.46
C ALA A 79 -2.47 -10.98 4.72
N ALA A 80 -1.69 -11.28 3.68
CA ALA A 80 -0.24 -11.40 3.78
C ALA A 80 0.41 -10.07 4.21
N LEU A 81 0.01 -8.93 3.63
CA LEU A 81 0.47 -7.61 4.09
C LEU A 81 0.10 -7.35 5.56
N VAL A 82 -1.12 -7.72 5.96
CA VAL A 82 -1.58 -7.58 7.36
C VAL A 82 -0.72 -8.41 8.31
N SER A 83 -0.41 -9.66 7.94
CA SER A 83 0.43 -10.54 8.77
C SER A 83 1.85 -10.01 9.01
N GLU A 84 2.34 -9.14 8.12
CA GLU A 84 3.66 -8.50 8.21
C GLU A 84 3.62 -7.09 8.82
N GLY A 85 2.45 -6.64 9.29
CA GLY A 85 2.28 -5.28 9.81
C GLY A 85 2.44 -4.20 8.74
N ARG A 86 2.17 -4.54 7.48
CA ARG A 86 2.23 -3.65 6.31
C ARG A 86 0.84 -3.23 5.82
N ALA A 87 -0.20 -3.72 6.47
CA ALA A 87 -1.58 -3.30 6.30
C ALA A 87 -2.38 -3.61 7.57
N GLU A 88 -3.58 -3.03 7.69
CA GLU A 88 -4.54 -3.36 8.74
C GLU A 88 -5.96 -3.43 8.16
N TRP A 89 -6.75 -4.42 8.59
CA TRP A 89 -8.17 -4.46 8.26
C TRP A 89 -8.90 -3.32 8.98
N MET A 90 -9.76 -2.61 8.25
CA MET A 90 -10.51 -1.46 8.78
C MET A 90 -11.88 -1.86 9.32
N ASP A 91 -12.35 -3.06 9.01
CA ASP A 91 -13.67 -3.57 9.36
C ASP A 91 -13.61 -5.05 9.76
N LYS A 92 -14.60 -5.48 10.55
CA LYS A 92 -14.71 -6.88 11.02
C LYS A 92 -14.95 -7.88 9.88
N GLY A 93 -15.44 -7.42 8.74
CA GLY A 93 -15.70 -8.24 7.56
C GLY A 93 -14.49 -8.38 6.64
N HIS A 94 -13.34 -7.79 7.00
CA HIS A 94 -12.12 -7.78 6.18
C HIS A 94 -12.36 -7.30 4.74
N LYS A 95 -13.23 -6.30 4.56
CA LYS A 95 -13.57 -5.78 3.23
C LYS A 95 -12.63 -4.68 2.77
N LYS A 96 -12.05 -3.93 3.71
CA LYS A 96 -11.19 -2.78 3.44
C LYS A 96 -9.91 -2.84 4.26
N CYS A 97 -8.78 -2.57 3.61
CA CYS A 97 -7.47 -2.51 4.22
C CYS A 97 -6.91 -1.09 4.19
N LEU A 98 -6.38 -0.66 5.33
CA LEU A 98 -5.44 0.45 5.42
C LEU A 98 -4.04 -0.08 5.07
N ILE A 99 -3.37 0.55 4.10
CA ILE A 99 -2.04 0.16 3.63
C ILE A 99 -0.97 1.01 4.32
N LEU A 100 0.05 0.34 4.84
CA LEU A 100 1.15 0.93 5.59
C LEU A 100 2.47 0.76 4.81
N TRP A 101 2.75 1.69 3.90
CA TRP A 101 3.97 1.66 3.09
C TRP A 101 5.25 1.90 3.92
N LEU A 102 5.12 2.49 5.11
CA LEU A 102 6.08 2.44 6.20
C LEU A 102 5.36 1.83 7.40
N ARG A 103 6.06 1.06 8.24
CA ARG A 103 5.42 0.53 9.46
C ARG A 103 5.10 1.70 10.39
N ILE A 104 4.13 1.52 11.29
CA ILE A 104 3.75 2.55 12.27
C ILE A 104 4.96 3.02 13.09
N GLN A 105 5.85 2.09 13.49
CA GLN A 105 7.07 2.45 14.22
C GLN A 105 8.04 3.29 13.37
N ASP A 106 8.16 2.99 12.07
CA ASP A 106 9.00 3.77 11.17
C ASP A 106 8.42 5.17 10.96
N TRP A 107 7.10 5.28 10.86
CA TRP A 107 6.39 6.55 10.82
C TRP A 107 6.57 7.35 12.11
N ALA A 108 6.43 6.72 13.27
CA ALA A 108 6.62 7.37 14.56
C ALA A 108 8.05 7.94 14.67
N ASN A 109 9.06 7.16 14.27
CA ASN A 109 10.45 7.62 14.23
C ASN A 109 10.64 8.78 13.24
N PHE A 110 10.03 8.69 12.06
CA PHE A 110 10.10 9.76 11.06
C PHE A 110 9.49 11.07 11.59
N ILE A 111 8.30 11.01 12.19
CA ILE A 111 7.63 12.17 12.77
C ILE A 111 8.44 12.74 13.92
N LEU A 112 8.96 11.89 14.81
CA LEU A 112 9.76 12.32 15.95
C LEU A 112 11.05 13.03 15.50
N ASN A 113 11.74 12.50 14.49
CA ASN A 113 12.93 13.12 13.94
C ASN A 113 12.59 14.44 13.25
N PHE A 114 11.51 14.46 12.45
CA PHE A 114 11.04 15.69 11.81
C PHE A 114 10.75 16.82 12.83
N VAL A 115 10.05 16.51 13.91
CA VAL A 115 9.74 17.48 14.98
C VAL A 115 11.02 17.99 15.64
N LYS A 116 11.96 17.10 15.96
CA LYS A 116 13.26 17.46 16.56
C LYS A 116 14.11 18.33 15.64
N ASP A 117 14.23 17.94 14.38
CA ASP A 117 15.09 18.60 13.40
C ASP A 117 14.59 20.01 13.05
N ASN A 118 13.27 20.24 13.17
CA ASN A 118 12.67 21.56 12.98
C ASN A 118 12.51 22.36 14.29
N GLY A 119 12.95 21.85 15.44
CA GLY A 119 12.85 22.52 16.74
C GLY A 119 11.41 22.77 17.20
N LEU A 120 10.47 21.92 16.76
CA LEU A 120 9.06 22.03 17.10
C LEU A 120 8.78 21.28 18.41
N GLU A 121 7.90 21.82 19.27
CA GLU A 121 7.51 21.15 20.53
C GLU A 121 6.10 20.53 20.44
N VAL A 122 5.20 21.16 19.70
CA VAL A 122 3.81 20.71 19.52
C VAL A 122 3.40 20.92 18.06
N MET A 123 2.82 19.89 17.45
CA MET A 123 2.15 19.97 16.16
C MET A 123 0.79 19.29 16.23
N THR A 124 -0.18 19.86 15.55
CA THR A 124 -1.48 19.23 15.30
C THR A 124 -1.39 18.24 14.15
N ILE A 125 -2.35 17.31 14.09
CA ILE A 125 -2.45 16.33 13.01
C ILE A 125 -2.56 17.02 11.64
N GLU A 126 -3.30 18.12 11.55
CA GLU A 126 -3.48 18.82 10.27
C GLU A 126 -2.22 19.58 9.83
N GLU A 127 -1.42 20.09 10.77
CA GLU A 127 -0.10 20.66 10.46
C GLU A 127 0.88 19.59 9.95
N ILE A 128 0.84 18.38 10.52
CA ILE A 128 1.65 17.26 10.00
C ILE A 128 1.24 16.90 8.58
N ARG A 129 -0.07 16.80 8.32
CA ARG A 129 -0.59 16.33 7.03
C ARG A 129 -0.51 17.38 5.92
N SER A 130 -0.69 18.65 6.25
CA SER A 130 -0.94 19.71 5.27
C SER A 130 -0.24 21.03 5.56
N GLY A 131 0.57 21.08 6.62
CA GLY A 131 1.36 22.26 6.99
C GLY A 131 2.41 22.61 5.95
N ILE A 132 2.93 23.83 6.05
CA ILE A 132 3.97 24.34 5.14
C ILE A 132 5.27 23.55 5.35
N ASP A 133 5.58 23.21 6.59
CA ASP A 133 6.83 22.54 6.99
C ASP A 133 6.94 21.10 6.47
N THR A 134 5.80 20.43 6.21
CA THR A 134 5.79 19.04 5.74
C THR A 134 5.73 18.91 4.22
N ARG A 135 5.60 20.02 3.47
CA ARG A 135 5.55 19.99 2.00
C ARG A 135 6.82 19.38 1.41
N GLY A 136 6.65 18.49 0.44
CA GLY A 136 7.75 17.76 -0.20
C GLY A 136 8.33 16.63 0.65
N THR A 137 7.82 16.40 1.86
CA THR A 137 8.16 15.23 2.67
C THR A 137 7.14 14.10 2.46
N GLU A 138 7.44 12.90 2.97
CA GLU A 138 6.49 11.78 2.96
C GLU A 138 5.26 12.03 3.85
N LEU A 139 5.32 12.98 4.80
CA LEU A 139 4.18 13.34 5.67
C LEU A 139 3.12 14.16 4.92
N GLU A 140 3.47 14.80 3.81
CA GLU A 140 2.53 15.59 3.03
C GLU A 140 1.41 14.71 2.46
N GLY A 141 0.19 14.93 2.95
CA GLY A 141 -1.00 14.21 2.54
C GLY A 141 -1.14 12.83 3.17
N ILE A 142 -0.38 12.51 4.22
CA ILE A 142 -0.52 11.23 4.93
C ILE A 142 -1.96 11.05 5.42
N ASP A 143 -2.49 9.84 5.28
CA ASP A 143 -3.83 9.53 5.75
C ASP A 143 -3.94 9.69 7.28
N ARG A 144 -5.06 10.29 7.72
CA ARG A 144 -5.33 10.54 9.14
C ARG A 144 -5.44 9.23 9.91
N GLY A 145 -5.97 8.18 9.29
CA GLY A 145 -6.06 6.86 9.88
C GLY A 145 -4.70 6.29 10.23
N VAL A 146 -3.67 6.52 9.40
CA VAL A 146 -2.28 6.09 9.69
C VAL A 146 -1.72 6.81 10.91
N LEU A 147 -1.93 8.13 11.02
CA LEU A 147 -1.42 8.93 12.16
C LEU A 147 -2.10 8.62 13.50
N MET A 148 -3.30 8.05 13.47
CA MET A 148 -4.10 7.75 14.66
C MET A 148 -3.92 6.31 15.17
N ARG A 149 -3.02 5.52 14.58
CA ARG A 149 -2.65 4.18 15.05
C ARG A 149 -1.53 4.25 16.08
#